data_AF-A0A3D4YS42-F1
#
_entry.id   AF-A0A3D4YS42-F1
#
_cell.length_a   1.000
_cell.length_b   1.000
_cell.length_c   1.000
_cell.angle_alpha   90.00
_cell.angle_beta   90.00
_cell.angle_gamma   90.00
#
_symmetry.space_group_name_H-M   'P 1'
#
loop_
_entity.id
_entity.type
_entity.pdbx_description
1 polymer ?
#
loop_
_entity_poly.entity_id
_entity_poly.type
_entity_poly.pdbx_seq_one_letter_code
_entity_poly.pdbx_strand_id
1 'polypeptide(L)'
;MQTTGESRSKGFFRSSPSTAFDQYLQDIQKLPLITDAEEERRLARRAQAGDEKAAERLVTANLRFVISYVKKYQGHGLDLGELVAIGNEG
;
A
#
# COMPACT_ATOMS: atom_id res chain seq x y z
N MET A 1 -45.73 8.46 21.77
CA MET A 1 -45.07 7.97 20.55
C MET A 1 -44.03 8.98 20.13
N GLN A 2 -42.75 8.71 20.42
CA GLN A 2 -41.62 9.48 19.90
C GLN A 2 -40.56 8.44 19.49
N THR A 3 -40.31 8.35 18.19
CA THR A 3 -39.25 7.53 17.60
C THR A 3 -38.03 8.43 17.43
N THR A 4 -36.95 8.17 18.14
CA THR A 4 -35.66 8.82 17.90
C THR A 4 -34.74 7.79 17.28
N GLY A 5 -34.46 7.96 15.98
CA GLY A 5 -33.51 7.13 15.25
C GLY A 5 -32.08 7.46 15.69
N GLU A 6 -31.41 6.51 16.33
CA GLU A 6 -29.99 6.58 16.58
C GLU A 6 -29.21 6.37 15.27
N SER A 7 -28.74 7.46 14.69
CA SER A 7 -27.72 7.42 13.64
C SER A 7 -26.38 7.04 14.28
N ARG A 8 -26.02 5.75 14.23
CA ARG A 8 -24.70 5.27 14.65
C ARG A 8 -23.66 5.83 13.68
N SER A 9 -22.94 6.86 14.12
CA SER A 9 -21.71 7.31 13.49
C SER A 9 -20.72 6.14 13.49
N LYS A 10 -20.45 5.61 12.29
CA LYS A 10 -19.46 4.58 12.04
C LYS A 10 -18.08 5.23 12.21
N GLY A 11 -17.64 5.34 13.47
CA GLY A 11 -16.30 5.78 13.83
C GLY A 11 -15.31 4.74 13.36
N PHE A 12 -14.82 4.88 12.12
CA PHE A 12 -13.56 4.26 11.73
C PHE A 12 -12.51 4.85 12.66
N PHE A 13 -12.10 4.09 13.67
CA PHE A 13 -10.96 4.42 14.52
C PHE A 13 -9.78 4.71 13.60
N ARG A 14 -9.47 6.00 13.42
CA ARG A 14 -8.17 6.43 12.91
C ARG A 14 -7.20 6.18 14.05
N SER A 15 -6.60 5.00 14.08
CA SER A 15 -5.46 4.72 14.93
C SER A 15 -4.40 5.78 14.62
N SER A 16 -4.08 6.64 15.59
CA SER A 16 -2.87 7.46 15.51
C SER A 16 -1.69 6.50 15.25
N PRO A 17 -0.81 6.77 14.27
CA PRO A 17 0.31 5.87 13.98
C PRO A 17 1.17 5.75 15.24
N SER A 18 1.08 4.60 15.90
CA SER A 18 1.71 4.36 17.21
C SER A 18 3.17 3.92 17.08
N THR A 19 3.64 3.68 15.86
CA THR A 19 4.98 3.16 15.57
C THR A 19 5.61 3.81 14.34
N ALA A 20 6.94 3.81 14.25
CA ALA A 20 7.69 4.23 13.06
C ALA A 20 7.30 3.41 11.81
N PHE A 21 6.88 2.16 12.03
CA PHE A 21 6.38 1.28 10.99
C PHE A 21 5.03 1.74 10.42
N ASP A 22 4.09 2.17 11.27
CA ASP A 22 2.81 2.75 10.80
C ASP A 22 3.03 4.00 9.94
N GLN A 23 4.00 4.84 10.31
CA GLN A 23 4.38 6.02 9.54
C GLN A 23 4.96 5.63 8.17
N TYR A 24 5.88 4.65 8.14
CA TYR A 24 6.45 4.11 6.90
C TYR A 24 5.36 3.57 5.95
N LEU A 25 4.37 2.84 6.48
CA LEU A 25 3.22 2.37 5.69
C LEU A 25 2.37 3.51 5.16
N GLN A 26 2.15 4.56 5.96
CA GLN A 26 1.43 5.75 5.51
C GLN A 26 2.17 6.47 4.38
N ASP A 27 3.50 6.50 4.43
CA ASP A 27 4.31 7.15 3.41
C ASP A 27 4.34 6.35 2.11
N ILE A 28 4.43 5.01 2.18
CA ILE A 28 4.31 4.15 0.98
C ILE A 28 2.96 4.31 0.29
N GLN A 29 1.87 4.47 1.04
CA GLN A 29 0.54 4.64 0.45
C GLN A 29 0.39 5.93 -0.37
N LYS A 30 1.21 6.96 -0.09
CA LYS A 30 1.21 8.22 -0.84
C LYS A 30 1.97 8.09 -2.16
N LEU A 31 2.78 7.04 -2.33
CA LEU A 31 3.55 6.84 -3.54
C LEU A 31 2.63 6.63 -4.74
N PRO A 32 2.93 7.20 -5.91
CA PRO A 32 2.05 7.13 -7.07
C PRO A 32 1.99 5.71 -7.67
N LEU A 33 0.77 5.26 -7.98
CA LEU A 33 0.54 3.99 -8.68
C LEU A 33 0.85 4.12 -10.17
N ILE A 34 1.21 3.00 -10.78
CA ILE A 34 1.14 2.82 -12.23
C ILE A 34 -0.20 2.12 -12.51
N THR A 35 -1.13 2.82 -13.15
CA THR A 35 -2.48 2.30 -13.46
C THR A 35 -2.63 1.89 -14.93
N ASP A 36 -1.72 2.36 -15.78
CA ASP A 36 -1.70 2.07 -17.21
C ASP A 36 -0.69 0.96 -17.50
N ALA A 37 -1.17 -0.15 -18.05
CA ALA A 37 -0.35 -1.31 -18.38
C ALA A 37 0.67 -1.01 -19.51
N GLU A 38 0.36 -0.09 -20.43
CA GLU A 38 1.33 0.30 -21.45
C GLU A 38 2.47 1.14 -20.86
N GLU A 39 2.16 1.98 -19.86
CA GLU A 39 3.16 2.72 -19.11
C GLU A 39 4.09 1.79 -18.34
N GLU A 40 3.52 0.79 -17.67
CA GLU A 40 4.28 -0.24 -16.95
C GLU A 40 5.24 -0.97 -17.91
N ARG A 41 4.75 -1.42 -19.07
CA ARG A 41 5.58 -2.08 -20.09
C ARG A 41 6.69 -1.17 -20.61
N ARG A 42 6.42 0.13 -20.77
CA ARG A 42 7.42 1.11 -21.19
C ARG A 42 8.51 1.31 -20.14
N LEU A 43 8.12 1.43 -18.88
CA LEU A 43 9.06 1.53 -17.75
C LEU A 43 9.89 0.26 -17.62
N ALA A 44 9.29 -0.93 -17.77
CA ALA A 44 9.99 -2.21 -17.70
C ALA A 44 11.07 -2.33 -18.78
N ARG A 45 10.75 -1.96 -20.03
CA ARG A 45 11.75 -1.94 -21.12
C ARG A 45 12.89 -0.97 -20.85
N ARG A 46 12.60 0.21 -20.29
CA ARG A 46 13.63 1.21 -19.94
C ARG A 46 14.49 0.73 -18.78
N ALA A 47 13.90 0.16 -17.74
CA ALA A 47 14.61 -0.41 -16.60
C ALA A 47 15.57 -1.53 -17.05
N GLN A 48 15.11 -2.41 -17.96
CA GLN A 48 15.94 -3.46 -18.55
C GLN A 48 17.12 -2.90 -19.37
N ALA A 49 16.96 -1.71 -19.96
CA ALA A 49 18.03 -1.00 -20.66
C ALA A 49 18.97 -0.22 -19.72
N GLY A 50 18.80 -0.32 -18.40
CA GLY A 50 19.65 0.34 -17.39
C GLY A 50 19.15 1.70 -16.91
N ASP A 51 17.91 2.09 -17.20
CA ASP A 51 17.32 3.32 -16.68
C ASP A 51 16.94 3.15 -15.19
N GLU A 52 17.82 3.59 -14.30
CA GLU A 52 17.64 3.51 -12.85
C GLU A 52 16.35 4.19 -12.36
N LYS A 53 15.94 5.30 -12.99
CA LYS A 53 14.70 6.00 -12.61
C LYS A 53 13.47 5.19 -12.99
N ALA A 54 13.52 4.49 -14.12
CA ALA A 54 12.45 3.58 -14.51
C ALA A 54 12.37 2.37 -13.57
N ALA A 55 13.52 1.83 -13.14
CA ALA A 55 13.58 0.73 -12.18
C ALA A 55 13.03 1.17 -10.80
N GLU A 56 13.48 2.31 -10.28
CA GLU A 56 12.99 2.87 -9.02
C GLU A 56 11.48 3.10 -9.06
N ARG A 57 10.96 3.60 -10.20
CA ARG A 57 9.52 3.83 -10.37
C ARG A 57 8.71 2.54 -10.32
N LEU A 58 9.20 1.45 -10.91
CA LEU A 58 8.54 0.14 -10.87
C LEU A 58 8.56 -0.45 -9.45
N VAL A 59 9.71 -0.42 -8.79
CA VAL A 59 9.85 -0.90 -7.40
C VAL A 59 8.89 -0.15 -6.47
N THR A 60 8.87 1.17 -6.57
CA THR A 60 8.01 2.05 -5.76
C THR A 60 6.53 1.74 -5.98
N ALA A 61 6.10 1.49 -7.22
CA ALA A 61 4.73 1.13 -7.55
C ALA A 61 4.34 -0.25 -6.99
N ASN A 62 5.24 -1.22 -7.06
CA ASN A 62 5.03 -2.58 -6.55
C ASN A 62 4.95 -2.61 -5.01
N LEU A 63 5.77 -1.81 -4.32
CA LEU A 63 5.70 -1.68 -2.86
C LEU A 63 4.33 -1.20 -2.39
N ARG A 64 3.74 -0.20 -3.08
CA ARG A 64 2.39 0.25 -2.75
C ARG A 64 1.34 -0.84 -2.99
N PHE A 65 1.48 -1.64 -4.05
CA PHE A 65 0.61 -2.79 -4.29
C PHE A 65 0.68 -3.80 -3.15
N VAL A 66 1.89 -4.19 -2.73
CA VAL A 66 2.13 -5.10 -1.60
C VAL A 66 1.44 -4.58 -0.34
N ILE A 67 1.64 -3.31 0.04
CA ILE A 67 0.96 -2.73 1.23
C ILE A 67 -0.56 -2.77 1.09
N SER A 68 -1.10 -2.47 -0.11
CA SER A 68 -2.54 -2.51 -0.36
C SER A 68 -3.12 -3.93 -0.23
N TYR A 69 -2.34 -4.94 -0.60
CA TYR A 69 -2.70 -6.35 -0.47
C TYR A 69 -2.63 -6.77 1.00
N VAL A 70 -1.52 -6.49 1.66
CA VAL A 70 -1.21 -6.85 3.04
C VAL A 70 -2.20 -6.22 4.04
N LYS A 71 -2.65 -4.99 3.81
CA LYS A 71 -3.73 -4.37 4.59
C LYS A 71 -5.06 -5.12 4.56
N LYS A 72 -5.36 -5.87 3.49
CA LYS A 72 -6.57 -6.71 3.44
C LYS A 72 -6.50 -7.90 4.40
N TYR A 73 -5.30 -8.26 4.85
CA TYR A 73 -5.04 -9.36 5.78
C TYR A 73 -4.75 -8.89 7.21
N GLN A 74 -4.73 -7.57 7.48
CA GLN A 74 -4.61 -7.04 8.84
C GLN A 74 -5.80 -7.48 9.71
N GLY A 75 -5.51 -7.94 10.92
CA GLY A 75 -6.51 -8.46 11.86
C GLY A 75 -6.64 -9.99 11.88
N HIS A 76 -5.94 -10.71 11.00
CA HIS A 76 -5.91 -12.18 10.96
C HIS A 76 -4.66 -12.80 11.62
N GLY A 77 -3.87 -12.03 12.38
CA GLY A 77 -2.72 -12.52 13.15
C GLY A 77 -1.41 -12.67 12.37
N LEU A 78 -1.34 -12.18 11.13
CA LEU A 78 -0.09 -12.14 10.35
C LEU A 78 0.70 -10.87 10.68
N ASP A 79 2.01 -11.02 10.92
CA ASP A 79 2.91 -9.88 11.08
C ASP A 79 3.12 -9.20 9.73
N LEU A 80 2.80 -7.91 9.69
CA LEU A 80 2.85 -7.10 8.49
C LEU A 80 4.28 -6.99 7.95
N GLY A 81 5.28 -7.07 8.83
CA GLY A 81 6.69 -7.05 8.47
C GLY A 81 7.09 -8.25 7.61
N GLU A 82 6.63 -9.45 7.96
CA GLU A 82 6.89 -10.68 7.20
C GLU A 82 6.24 -10.64 5.82
N LEU A 83 5.01 -10.11 5.72
CA LEU A 83 4.31 -10.01 4.43
C LEU A 83 4.96 -9.00 3.47
N VAL A 84 5.52 -7.91 3.99
CA VAL A 84 6.30 -6.96 3.18
C VAL A 84 7.61 -7.58 2.73
N ALA A 85 8.29 -8.32 3.61
CA ALA A 85 9.52 -9.03 3.25
C ALA A 85 9.28 -10.05 2.13
N ILE A 86 8.23 -10.87 2.23
CA ILE A 86 7.83 -11.84 1.18
C ILE A 86 7.51 -11.12 -0.14
N GLY A 87 6.82 -9.97 -0.09
CA GLY A 87 6.49 -9.20 -1.29
C GLY A 87 7.70 -8.51 -1.94
N ASN A 88 8.76 -8.25 -1.19
CA ASN A 88 9.99 -7.64 -1.71
C ASN A 88 10.96 -8.66 -2.34
N GLU A 89 10.83 -9.95 -2.00
CA GLU A 89 11.64 -11.04 -2.59
C GLU A 89 11.07 -11.59 -3.92
N GLY A 90 9.84 -11.20 -4.29
CA GLY A 90 9.13 -11.66 -5.49
C GLY A 90 9.32 -10.82 -6.74
#